data_AF-A0A945GP36-F1
#
_entry.id   AF-A0A945GP36-F1
#
_cell.length_a   1.000
_cell.length_b   1.000
_cell.length_c   1.000
_cell.angle_alpha   90.00
_cell.angle_beta   90.00
_cell.angle_gamma   90.00
#
_symmetry.space_group_name_H-M   'P 1'
#
loop_
_entity.id
_entity.type
_entity.pdbx_description
1 polymer ?
#
loop_
_entity_poly.entity_id
_entity_poly.type
_entity_poly.pdbx_seq_one_letter_code
_entity_poly.pdbx_strand_id
1 'polypeptide(L)'
;PRHSANQLATQYGMEILAGLALGENPNEIAQIASQFGHAGVMARFSRDDEREADEYGVKYLVATGYDPAGLLSFFQKLQKLEGRKQGEVEKLLATHPATQERIRRIEKLIAKSGAQGGDRKREQFVRETALLRR
;
A
#
# COMPACT_ATOMS: atom_id res chain seq x y z
N PRO A 1 -19.71 15.79 2.01
CA PRO A 1 -19.23 15.43 0.64
C PRO A 1 -17.88 14.69 0.57
N ARG A 2 -16.96 14.81 1.54
CA ARG A 2 -15.72 14.00 1.63
C ARG A 2 -15.84 12.77 2.55
N HIS A 3 -16.76 12.85 3.52
CA HIS A 3 -16.98 11.78 4.50
C HIS A 3 -17.64 10.53 3.91
N SER A 4 -18.58 10.71 2.97
CA SER A 4 -19.22 9.60 2.26
C SER A 4 -18.26 8.88 1.32
N ALA A 5 -17.35 9.60 0.65
CA ALA A 5 -16.34 9.00 -0.22
C ALA A 5 -15.33 8.16 0.56
N ASN A 6 -14.87 8.65 1.73
CA ASN A 6 -13.97 7.91 2.60
C ASN A 6 -14.64 6.68 3.21
N GLN A 7 -15.91 6.78 3.61
CA GLN A 7 -16.67 5.64 4.13
C GLN A 7 -16.89 4.56 3.07
N LEU A 8 -17.18 4.95 1.82
CA LEU A 8 -17.30 4.01 0.72
C LEU A 8 -15.95 3.35 0.40
N ALA A 9 -14.86 4.12 0.33
CA ALA A 9 -13.53 3.56 0.09
C ALA A 9 -13.09 2.58 1.19
N THR A 10 -13.37 2.88 2.46
CA THR A 10 -13.11 1.96 3.58
C THR A 10 -13.99 0.71 3.50
N GLN A 11 -15.27 0.85 3.20
CA GLN A 11 -16.22 -0.27 3.13
C GLN A 11 -15.84 -1.25 2.02
N TYR A 12 -15.61 -0.75 0.80
CA TYR A 12 -15.25 -1.60 -0.34
C TYR A 12 -13.81 -2.12 -0.27
N GLY A 13 -12.89 -1.36 0.34
CA GLY A 13 -11.54 -1.83 0.63
C GLY A 13 -11.53 -3.04 1.58
N MET A 14 -12.40 -3.02 2.59
CA MET A 14 -12.59 -4.17 3.50
C MET A 14 -13.22 -5.38 2.79
N GLU A 15 -14.18 -5.17 1.90
CA GLU A 15 -14.78 -6.26 1.10
C GLU A 15 -13.77 -6.90 0.14
N ILE A 16 -12.91 -6.12 -0.52
CA ILE A 16 -11.85 -6.65 -1.38
C ILE A 16 -10.83 -7.45 -0.57
N LEU A 17 -10.39 -6.92 0.58
CA LEU A 17 -9.46 -7.64 1.46
C LEU A 17 -10.09 -8.94 1.99
N ALA A 18 -11.37 -8.91 2.36
CA ALA A 18 -12.10 -10.10 2.78
C ALA A 18 -12.22 -11.12 1.64
N GLY A 19 -12.55 -10.70 0.42
CA GLY A 19 -12.65 -11.60 -0.74
C GLY A 19 -11.31 -12.25 -1.12
N LEU A 20 -10.21 -11.48 -1.05
CA LEU A 20 -8.85 -12.03 -1.27
C LEU A 20 -8.42 -12.97 -0.14
N ALA A 21 -8.78 -12.69 1.11
CA ALA A 21 -8.44 -13.52 2.27
C ALA A 21 -9.26 -14.81 2.36
N LEU A 22 -10.53 -14.76 1.92
CA LEU A 22 -11.46 -15.90 1.96
C LEU A 22 -11.44 -16.73 0.67
N GLY A 23 -10.84 -16.22 -0.41
CA GLY A 23 -10.70 -16.94 -1.69
C GLY A 23 -12.03 -17.10 -2.44
N GLU A 24 -13.05 -16.32 -2.10
CA GLU A 24 -14.37 -16.43 -2.68
C GLU A 24 -14.48 -15.66 -4.02
N ASN A 25 -14.95 -16.39 -5.03
CA ASN A 25 -15.40 -15.98 -6.37
C ASN A 25 -14.73 -14.76 -7.04
N PRO A 26 -13.79 -15.00 -7.99
CA PRO A 26 -13.21 -13.97 -8.87
C PRO A 26 -14.23 -13.10 -9.62
N ASN A 27 -15.44 -13.62 -9.84
CA ASN A 27 -16.53 -12.89 -10.50
C ASN A 27 -17.11 -11.76 -9.64
N GLU A 28 -17.13 -11.88 -8.30
CA GLU A 28 -17.60 -10.79 -7.43
C GLU A 28 -16.58 -9.66 -7.39
N ILE A 29 -15.29 -9.99 -7.27
CA ILE A 29 -14.20 -8.99 -7.35
C ILE A 29 -14.25 -8.25 -8.70
N ALA A 30 -14.54 -8.94 -9.79
CA ALA A 30 -14.70 -8.33 -11.11
C ALA A 30 -15.94 -7.43 -11.24
N GLN A 31 -17.06 -7.78 -10.61
CA GLN A 31 -18.28 -6.96 -10.60
C GLN A 31 -18.15 -5.72 -9.72
N ILE A 32 -17.48 -5.86 -8.57
CA ILE A 32 -17.08 -4.75 -7.72
C ILE A 32 -16.19 -3.83 -8.56
N ALA A 33 -15.09 -4.34 -9.12
CA ALA A 33 -14.17 -3.56 -9.95
C ALA A 33 -14.83 -2.86 -11.15
N SER A 34 -15.85 -3.46 -11.78
CA SER A 34 -16.58 -2.83 -12.89
C SER A 34 -17.49 -1.68 -12.45
N GLN A 35 -18.15 -1.80 -11.28
CA GLN A 35 -18.87 -0.69 -10.65
C GLN A 35 -17.93 0.46 -10.27
N PHE A 36 -16.72 0.15 -9.79
CA PHE A 36 -15.67 1.15 -9.54
C PHE A 36 -15.11 1.78 -10.83
N GLY A 37 -15.06 1.02 -11.93
CA GLY A 37 -14.59 1.49 -13.24
C GLY A 37 -15.52 2.51 -13.90
N HIS A 38 -16.85 2.34 -13.78
CA HIS A 38 -17.83 3.26 -14.39
C HIS A 38 -18.02 4.57 -13.63
N ALA A 39 -17.77 4.58 -12.32
CA ALA A 39 -17.86 5.80 -11.51
C ALA A 39 -16.54 6.62 -11.50
N GLY A 40 -15.49 6.17 -12.20
CA GLY A 40 -14.15 6.74 -12.09
C GLY A 40 -13.53 6.55 -10.70
N VAL A 41 -14.06 5.61 -9.89
CA VAL A 41 -13.68 5.35 -8.49
C VAL A 41 -12.52 4.35 -8.39
N MET A 42 -12.03 3.81 -9.51
CA MET A 42 -10.59 3.57 -9.70
C MET A 42 -9.81 4.90 -9.82
N ALA A 43 -10.26 5.93 -9.09
CA ALA A 43 -9.54 7.17 -8.92
C ALA A 43 -8.29 6.79 -8.13
N ARG A 44 -7.13 7.04 -8.73
CA ARG A 44 -5.87 7.14 -8.00
C ARG A 44 -6.15 7.87 -6.70
N PHE A 45 -5.68 7.34 -5.58
CA PHE A 45 -5.88 8.00 -4.29
C PHE A 45 -5.45 9.46 -4.39
N SER A 46 -6.15 10.33 -3.65
CA SER A 46 -5.82 11.73 -3.70
C SER A 46 -4.38 11.93 -3.20
N ARG A 47 -3.72 13.00 -3.65
CA ARG A 47 -2.37 13.31 -3.16
C ARG A 47 -2.37 13.56 -1.65
N ASP A 48 -3.49 13.96 -1.07
CA ASP A 48 -3.62 14.13 0.38
C ASP A 48 -3.73 12.78 1.09
N ASP A 49 -4.49 11.83 0.53
CA ASP A 49 -4.65 10.48 1.09
C ASP A 49 -3.31 9.74 1.13
N GLU A 50 -2.51 9.82 0.06
CA GLU A 50 -1.18 9.22 0.01
C GLU A 50 -0.21 9.86 1.02
N ARG A 51 -0.32 11.17 1.23
CA ARG A 51 0.52 11.88 2.21
C ARG A 51 0.17 11.53 3.65
N GLU A 52 -1.11 11.31 3.92
CA GLU A 52 -1.61 10.85 5.21
C GLU A 52 -1.18 9.40 5.46
N ALA A 53 -1.33 8.52 4.47
CA ALA A 53 -0.86 7.14 4.52
C ALA A 53 0.66 7.04 4.76
N ASP A 54 1.47 7.85 4.08
CA ASP A 54 2.93 7.91 4.30
C ASP A 54 3.27 8.33 5.73
N GLU A 55 2.54 9.31 6.28
CA GLU A 55 2.76 9.82 7.64
C GLU A 55 2.41 8.78 8.70
N TYR A 56 1.23 8.17 8.62
CA TYR A 56 0.83 7.13 9.57
C TYR A 56 1.65 5.86 9.41
N GLY A 57 2.03 5.48 8.18
CA GLY A 57 2.92 4.35 7.93
C GLY A 57 4.24 4.48 8.68
N VAL A 58 4.89 5.64 8.62
CA VAL A 58 6.12 5.90 9.39
C VAL A 58 5.84 5.89 10.89
N LYS A 59 4.77 6.56 11.35
CA LYS A 59 4.41 6.59 12.79
C LYS A 59 4.20 5.20 13.37
N TYR A 60 3.49 4.32 12.65
CA TYR A 60 3.22 2.97 13.12
C TYR A 60 4.46 2.10 13.17
N LEU A 61 5.34 2.17 12.15
CA LEU A 61 6.60 1.43 12.16
C LEU A 61 7.47 1.83 13.34
N VAL A 62 7.60 3.15 13.58
CA VAL A 62 8.35 3.67 14.73
C VAL A 62 7.72 3.24 16.05
N ALA A 63 6.40 3.38 16.20
CA ALA A 63 5.69 3.04 17.44
C ALA A 63 5.74 1.55 17.78
N THR A 64 5.87 0.68 16.78
CA THR A 64 5.92 -0.78 16.95
C THR A 64 7.36 -1.33 16.99
N GLY A 65 8.37 -0.46 16.93
CA GLY A 65 9.78 -0.84 16.99
C GLY A 65 10.33 -1.47 15.70
N TYR A 66 9.59 -1.39 14.59
CA TYR A 66 10.07 -1.79 13.28
C TYR A 66 10.97 -0.72 12.67
N ASP A 67 11.94 -1.12 11.84
CA ASP A 67 12.79 -0.17 11.12
C ASP A 67 11.98 0.58 10.05
N PRO A 68 11.73 1.90 10.19
CA PRO A 68 10.96 2.65 9.21
C PRO A 68 11.71 2.82 7.86
N ALA A 69 13.03 2.59 7.83
CA ALA A 69 13.79 2.53 6.56
C ALA A 69 13.37 1.34 5.68
N GLY A 70 12.67 0.34 6.25
CA GLY A 70 12.00 -0.71 5.50
C GLY A 70 10.96 -0.17 4.51
N LEU A 71 10.18 0.84 4.93
CA LEU A 71 9.17 1.49 4.09
C LEU A 71 9.82 2.27 2.94
N LEU A 72 10.90 3.00 3.21
CA LEU A 72 11.70 3.68 2.19
C LEU A 72 12.24 2.67 1.15
N SER A 73 12.79 1.56 1.63
CA SER A 73 13.33 0.48 0.78
C SER A 73 12.24 -0.16 -0.08
N PHE A 74 11.01 -0.29 0.44
CA PHE A 74 9.86 -0.81 -0.28
C PHE A 74 9.48 0.09 -1.47
N PHE A 75 9.31 1.40 -1.24
CA PHE A 75 8.97 2.33 -2.32
C PHE A 75 10.07 2.45 -3.38
N GLN A 76 11.35 2.43 -2.98
CA GLN A 76 12.46 2.40 -3.93
C GLN A 76 12.45 1.13 -4.80
N LYS A 77 12.04 -0.03 -4.23
CA LYS A 77 11.89 -1.26 -5.02
C LYS A 77 10.69 -1.18 -5.95
N LEU A 78 9.56 -0.66 -5.50
CA LEU A 78 8.38 -0.44 -6.35
C LEU A 78 8.69 0.48 -7.53
N GLN A 79 9.40 1.59 -7.30
CA GLN A 79 9.83 2.50 -8.36
C GLN A 79 10.70 1.79 -9.41
N LYS A 80 11.55 0.85 -9.00
CA LYS A 80 12.36 0.03 -9.95
C LYS A 80 11.53 -0.98 -10.73
N LEU A 81 10.34 -1.33 -10.25
CA LEU A 81 9.40 -2.22 -10.92
C LEU A 81 8.41 -1.43 -11.81
N GLU A 82 8.33 -0.12 -11.64
CA GLU A 82 7.51 0.76 -12.48
C GLU A 82 7.92 0.60 -13.96
N GLY A 83 6.93 0.37 -14.83
CA GLY A 83 7.14 0.09 -16.27
C GLY A 83 7.35 -1.38 -16.61
N ARG A 84 7.52 -2.28 -15.62
CA ARG A 84 7.43 -3.73 -15.84
C ARG A 84 5.97 -4.14 -15.72
N LYS A 85 5.32 -4.48 -16.84
CA LYS A 85 3.94 -4.97 -16.89
C LYS A 85 3.82 -6.36 -16.28
N GLN A 86 3.85 -6.45 -14.96
CA GLN A 86 3.84 -7.71 -14.21
C GLN A 86 2.74 -7.72 -13.16
N GLY A 87 1.58 -8.29 -13.51
CA GLY A 87 0.59 -8.83 -12.59
C GLY A 87 0.10 -7.87 -11.50
N GLU A 88 0.00 -8.37 -10.26
CA GLU A 88 -0.54 -7.64 -9.11
C GLU A 88 0.25 -6.36 -8.74
N VAL A 89 1.54 -6.27 -9.11
CA VAL A 89 2.34 -5.06 -8.87
C VAL A 89 1.88 -3.89 -9.75
N GLU A 90 1.45 -4.18 -10.97
CA GLU A 90 0.92 -3.15 -11.88
C GLU A 90 -0.41 -2.60 -11.37
N LYS A 91 -1.27 -3.46 -10.83
CA LYS A 91 -2.53 -3.04 -10.17
C LYS A 91 -2.26 -2.16 -8.96
N LEU A 92 -1.29 -2.54 -8.12
CA LEU A 92 -0.89 -1.75 -6.96
C LEU A 92 -0.37 -0.36 -7.37
N LEU A 93 0.47 -0.29 -8.41
CA LEU A 93 1.01 1.00 -8.90
C LEU A 93 -0.03 1.86 -9.61
N ALA A 94 -1.08 1.26 -10.17
CA ALA A 94 -2.19 1.97 -10.80
C ALA A 94 -2.98 2.79 -9.76
N THR A 95 -3.24 2.21 -8.58
CA THR A 95 -3.96 2.89 -7.49
C THR A 95 -3.02 3.70 -6.58
N HIS A 96 -1.82 3.20 -6.32
CA HIS A 96 -0.81 3.79 -5.44
C HIS A 96 0.54 3.99 -6.16
N PRO A 97 0.73 5.11 -6.87
CA PRO A 97 1.96 5.35 -7.60
C PRO A 97 3.15 5.58 -6.64
N ALA A 98 4.24 4.84 -6.86
CA ALA A 98 5.50 4.96 -6.12
C ALA A 98 6.34 6.15 -6.61
N THR A 99 5.85 7.37 -6.38
CA THR A 99 6.50 8.58 -6.91
C THR A 99 7.76 8.97 -6.13
N GLN A 100 8.67 9.69 -6.79
CA GLN A 100 9.85 10.28 -6.15
C GLN A 100 9.49 11.31 -5.04
N GLU A 101 8.30 11.89 -5.09
CA GLU A 101 7.81 12.83 -4.07
C GLU A 101 7.52 12.09 -2.76
N ARG A 102 6.85 10.93 -2.82
CA ARG A 102 6.61 10.06 -1.66
C ARG A 102 7.89 9.57 -1.02
N ILE A 103 8.85 9.10 -1.82
CA ILE A 103 10.16 8.66 -1.32
C ILE A 103 10.83 9.77 -0.50
N ARG A 104 10.88 11.00 -1.04
CA ARG A 104 11.44 12.17 -0.33
C ARG A 104 10.64 12.56 0.90
N ARG A 105 9.31 12.40 0.87
CA ARG A 105 8.44 12.68 2.03
C ARG A 105 8.70 11.67 3.15
N ILE A 106 8.76 10.38 2.84
CA ILE A 106 9.05 9.31 3.80
C ILE A 106 10.42 9.52 4.42
N GLU A 107 11.44 9.85 3.63
CA GLU A 107 12.78 10.18 4.15
C GLU A 107 12.75 11.32 5.18
N LYS A 108 11.99 12.40 4.90
CA LYS A 108 11.79 13.51 5.85
C LYS A 108 11.02 13.09 7.10
N LEU A 109 9.99 12.27 6.96
CA LEU A 109 9.18 11.78 8.08
C LEU A 109 10.03 10.91 9.02
N ILE A 110 10.85 10.02 8.46
CA ILE A 110 11.81 9.21 9.22
C ILE A 110 12.79 10.10 9.97
N ALA A 111 13.41 11.07 9.30
CA ALA A 111 14.34 12.00 9.93
C ALA A 111 13.66 12.79 11.07
N LYS A 112 12.43 13.27 10.85
CA LYS A 112 11.64 14.00 11.86
C LYS A 112 11.27 13.14 13.06
N SER A 113 11.06 11.84 12.87
CA SER A 113 10.71 10.91 13.95
C SER A 113 11.84 10.68 14.97
N GLY A 114 13.10 10.96 14.59
CA GLY A 114 14.27 10.65 15.40
C GLY A 114 14.60 9.16 15.51
N ALA A 115 13.90 8.28 14.78
CA ALA A 115 14.17 6.86 14.77
C ALA A 115 15.58 6.56 14.22
N GLN A 116 16.37 5.80 14.97
CA GLN A 116 17.74 5.40 14.60
C GLN A 116 17.81 3.99 13.96
N GLY A 117 16.65 3.43 13.61
CA GLY A 117 16.49 2.07 13.11
C GLY A 117 15.37 1.33 13.84
N GLY A 118 15.37 0.01 13.73
CA GLY A 118 14.40 -0.87 14.37
C GLY A 118 14.59 -2.31 13.91
N ASP A 119 13.69 -3.20 14.34
CA ASP A 119 13.73 -4.59 13.89
C ASP A 119 13.17 -4.71 12.46
N ARG A 120 13.92 -5.37 11.57
CA ARG A 120 13.47 -5.65 10.19
C ARG A 120 12.68 -6.95 10.07
N LYS A 121 12.66 -7.78 11.11
CA LYS A 121 12.03 -9.12 11.15
C LYS A 121 12.34 -9.97 9.91
N ARG A 122 13.54 -9.81 9.34
CA ARG A 122 13.89 -10.38 8.01
C ARG A 122 13.74 -11.90 7.98
N GLU A 123 14.27 -12.58 8.99
CA GLU A 123 14.21 -14.05 9.03
C GLU A 123 12.78 -14.56 9.16
N GLN A 124 11.97 -13.92 10.03
CA GLN A 124 10.55 -14.23 10.14
C GLN A 124 9.86 -14.01 8.80
N PHE A 125 10.03 -12.86 8.17
CA PHE A 125 9.47 -12.58 6.85
C PHE A 125 9.87 -13.61 5.80
N VAL A 126 11.14 -14.04 5.76
CA VAL A 126 11.61 -15.08 4.84
C VAL A 126 10.94 -16.43 5.11
N ARG A 127 10.78 -16.83 6.38
CA ARG A 127 10.08 -18.06 6.75
C ARG A 127 8.60 -18.02 6.33
N GLU A 128 7.89 -16.96 6.67
CA GLU A 128 6.45 -16.84 6.36
C GLU A 128 6.19 -16.75 4.85
N THR A 129 7.07 -16.09 4.10
CA THR A 129 6.90 -15.93 2.64
C THR A 129 7.48 -17.10 1.82
N ALA A 130 8.02 -18.14 2.46
CA ALA A 130 8.65 -19.25 1.75
C ALA A 130 7.70 -19.99 0.80
N LEU A 131 6.40 -20.05 1.13
CA LEU A 131 5.38 -20.69 0.31
C LEU A 131 5.03 -19.89 -0.97
N LEU A 132 5.22 -18.57 -0.94
CA LEU A 132 4.90 -17.66 -2.05
C LEU A 132 6.04 -17.55 -3.08
N ARG A 133 7.19 -18.18 -2.82
CA ARG A 133 8.39 -18.13 -3.68
C ARG A 133 8.55 -19.34 -4.59
N ARG A 134 7.56 -20.22 -4.65
CA ARG A 134 7.56 -21.44 -5.46
C ARG A 134 7.00 -21.18 -6.84
#